data_AF-A0A0T6BCM4-F1
#
_entry.id   AF-A0A0T6BCM4-F1
#
_cell.length_a   1.000
_cell.length_b   1.000
_cell.length_c   1.000
_cell.angle_alpha   90.00
_cell.angle_beta   90.00
_cell.angle_gamma   90.00
#
_symmetry.space_group_name_H-M   'P 1'
#
loop_
_entity.id
_entity.type
_entity.pdbx_description
1 polymer ?
#
loop_
_entity_poly.entity_id
_entity_poly.type
_entity_poly.pdbx_seq_one_letter_code
_entity_poly.pdbx_strand_id
1 'polypeptide(L)'
;MGGDTSPEQQYALRWNDFQSSILSSFRHLRDEEDFVDVTLACDGCSFTAHKVVLSACSPYFRRLLKANPCQHPIVILRDVQQKDMENLLRFMYNGEVHIGQEQLADFLKTAQMLQVRGLADVETNQKLPVPEQKVSPYNFIMCSR
;
A
#
# COMPACT_ATOMS: atom_id res chain seq x y z
N MET A 1 -24.98 46.85 -29.25
CA MET A 1 -25.91 45.72 -29.05
C MET A 1 -25.24 44.79 -28.06
N GLY A 2 -25.75 44.76 -26.82
CA GLY A 2 -25.14 44.05 -25.69
C GLY A 2 -25.35 42.54 -25.81
N GLY A 3 -24.31 41.79 -25.44
CA GLY A 3 -24.30 40.33 -25.49
C GLY A 3 -25.21 39.72 -24.44
N ASP A 4 -26.03 38.77 -24.88
CA ASP A 4 -26.80 37.87 -24.04
C ASP A 4 -26.04 36.55 -23.95
N THR A 5 -25.09 36.47 -23.01
CA THR A 5 -24.52 35.19 -22.58
C THR A 5 -25.44 34.62 -21.51
N SER A 6 -26.37 33.76 -21.92
CA SER A 6 -27.15 32.94 -20.99
C SER A 6 -26.21 32.18 -20.06
N PRO A 7 -26.40 32.22 -18.73
CA PRO A 7 -25.49 31.55 -17.81
C PRO A 7 -25.50 30.05 -18.10
N GLU A 8 -24.33 29.49 -18.43
CA GLU A 8 -24.16 28.06 -18.67
C GLU A 8 -24.64 27.27 -17.45
N GLN A 9 -25.70 26.48 -17.64
CA GLN A 9 -26.32 25.73 -16.56
C GLN A 9 -25.43 24.53 -16.21
N GLN A 10 -24.90 24.50 -14.98
CA GLN A 10 -24.03 23.44 -14.49
C GLN A 10 -24.80 22.45 -13.61
N TYR A 11 -24.52 21.16 -13.77
CA TYR A 11 -25.12 20.07 -12.98
C TYR A 11 -24.04 19.32 -12.21
N ALA A 12 -24.29 19.08 -10.92
CA ALA A 12 -23.45 18.26 -10.08
C ALA A 12 -24.12 16.90 -9.83
N LEU A 13 -23.49 15.82 -10.30
CA LEU A 13 -23.95 14.45 -10.08
C LEU A 13 -23.09 13.80 -9.00
N ARG A 14 -23.72 13.05 -8.10
CA ARG A 14 -23.04 12.31 -7.05
C ARG A 14 -23.49 10.86 -7.08
N TRP A 15 -22.53 9.94 -7.13
CA TRP A 15 -22.78 8.54 -6.79
C TRP A 15 -22.58 8.37 -5.29
N ASN A 16 -23.68 8.19 -4.56
CA ASN A 16 -23.68 8.19 -3.09
C ASN A 16 -22.79 7.10 -2.49
N ASP A 17 -22.76 5.91 -3.10
CA ASP A 17 -22.00 4.75 -2.63
C ASP A 17 -20.67 4.55 -3.36
N PHE A 18 -20.16 5.59 -4.03
CA PHE A 18 -18.92 5.49 -4.80
C PHE A 18 -17.73 4.99 -3.96
N GLN A 19 -17.57 5.52 -2.74
CA GLN A 19 -16.44 5.16 -1.88
C GLN A 19 -16.46 3.68 -1.48
N SER A 20 -17.60 3.16 -1.03
CA SER A 20 -17.76 1.76 -0.64
C SER A 20 -17.66 0.83 -1.85
N SER A 21 -18.23 1.22 -3.00
CA SER A 21 -18.21 0.45 -4.24
C SER A 21 -16.80 0.34 -4.83
N ILE A 22 -16.01 1.40 -4.76
CA ILE A 22 -14.61 1.37 -5.20
C ILE A 22 -13.76 0.52 -4.25
N LEU A 23 -13.96 0.64 -2.94
CA LEU A 23 -13.24 -0.18 -1.97
C LEU A 23 -13.57 -1.68 -2.12
N SER A 24 -14.84 -2.04 -2.30
CA SER A 24 -15.22 -3.44 -2.58
C SER A 24 -14.61 -3.92 -3.90
N SER A 25 -14.61 -3.08 -4.93
CA SER A 25 -13.99 -3.42 -6.22
C SER A 25 -12.50 -3.74 -6.07
N PHE A 26 -11.72 -2.92 -5.35
CA PHE A 26 -10.30 -3.21 -5.11
C PHE A 26 -10.06 -4.49 -4.30
N ARG A 27 -10.96 -4.83 -3.36
CA ARG A 27 -10.90 -6.11 -2.66
C ARG A 27 -11.11 -7.28 -3.62
N HIS A 28 -12.14 -7.21 -4.46
CA HIS A 28 -12.38 -8.24 -5.49
C HIS A 28 -11.21 -8.39 -6.46
N LEU A 29 -10.65 -7.28 -6.94
CA LEU A 29 -9.47 -7.33 -7.82
C LEU A 29 -8.28 -8.03 -7.15
N ARG A 30 -8.09 -7.84 -5.84
CA ARG A 30 -7.04 -8.55 -5.11
C ARG A 30 -7.34 -10.04 -4.99
N ASP A 31 -8.56 -10.37 -4.61
CA ASP A 31 -8.96 -11.75 -4.29
C ASP A 31 -8.97 -12.63 -5.57
N GLU A 32 -9.28 -12.05 -6.74
CA GLU A 32 -9.20 -12.70 -8.06
C GLU A 32 -7.82 -12.53 -8.75
N GLU A 33 -6.90 -11.80 -8.13
CA GLU A 33 -5.59 -11.43 -8.70
C GLU A 33 -5.65 -10.68 -10.05
N ASP A 34 -6.74 -9.96 -10.31
CA ASP A 34 -6.92 -9.17 -11.52
C ASP A 34 -6.04 -7.92 -11.53
N PHE A 35 -5.32 -7.68 -12.63
CA PHE A 35 -4.43 -6.52 -12.83
C PHE A 35 -3.30 -6.38 -11.80
N VAL A 36 -2.96 -7.45 -11.06
CA VAL A 36 -1.77 -7.45 -10.21
C VAL A 36 -0.53 -7.17 -11.03
N ASP A 37 0.25 -6.19 -10.60
CA ASP A 37 1.37 -5.66 -11.38
C ASP A 37 2.66 -5.56 -10.54
N VAL A 38 2.68 -6.12 -9.34
CA VAL A 38 3.85 -6.20 -8.46
C VAL A 38 3.78 -7.46 -7.61
N THR A 39 4.95 -8.05 -7.32
CA THR A 39 5.10 -9.16 -6.38
C THR A 39 5.95 -8.73 -5.20
N LEU A 40 5.50 -9.02 -3.98
CA LEU A 40 6.27 -8.85 -2.74
C LEU A 40 6.76 -10.23 -2.29
N ALA A 41 8.07 -10.42 -2.18
CA ALA A 41 8.65 -11.66 -1.71
C ALA A 41 9.22 -11.48 -0.30
N CYS A 42 8.78 -12.27 0.66
CA CYS A 42 9.29 -12.27 2.04
C CYS A 42 9.15 -13.66 2.66
N ASP A 43 10.08 -14.01 3.55
CA ASP A 43 10.04 -15.27 4.31
C ASP A 43 9.81 -16.55 3.47
N GLY A 44 10.40 -16.59 2.27
CA GLY A 44 10.22 -17.69 1.31
C GLY A 44 8.85 -17.73 0.61
N CYS A 45 7.94 -16.82 0.95
CA CYS A 45 6.63 -16.65 0.33
C CYS A 45 6.62 -15.49 -0.67
N SER A 46 5.58 -15.44 -1.50
CA SER A 46 5.35 -14.36 -2.46
C SER A 46 3.89 -13.95 -2.45
N PHE A 47 3.65 -12.65 -2.55
CA PHE A 47 2.32 -12.04 -2.57
C PHE A 47 2.19 -11.16 -3.81
N THR A 48 1.10 -11.30 -4.56
CA THR A 48 0.75 -10.40 -5.66
C THR A 48 -0.07 -9.21 -5.13
N ALA A 49 0.11 -8.04 -5.73
CA ALA A 49 -0.58 -6.82 -5.32
C ALA A 49 -0.65 -5.80 -6.46
N HIS A 50 -1.29 -4.67 -6.18
CA HIS A 50 -1.35 -3.52 -7.08
C HIS A 50 -0.39 -2.41 -6.64
N LYS A 51 0.48 -1.94 -7.54
CA LYS A 51 1.38 -0.80 -7.30
C LYS A 51 0.62 0.43 -6.83
N VAL A 52 -0.57 0.66 -7.37
CA VAL A 52 -1.39 1.83 -7.02
C VAL A 52 -1.84 1.78 -5.56
N VAL A 53 -2.28 0.62 -5.07
CA VAL A 53 -2.71 0.42 -3.69
C VAL A 53 -1.50 0.54 -2.75
N LEU A 54 -0.41 -0.18 -3.04
CA LEU A 54 0.83 -0.09 -2.25
C LEU A 54 1.34 1.35 -2.17
N SER A 55 1.35 2.08 -3.29
CA SER A 55 1.80 3.48 -3.34
C SER A 55 0.86 4.45 -2.62
N ALA A 56 -0.45 4.17 -2.59
CA ALA A 56 -1.43 4.99 -1.87
C ALA A 56 -1.27 4.82 -0.35
N CYS A 57 -1.04 3.59 0.10
CA CYS A 57 -0.94 3.25 1.52
C CYS A 57 0.47 3.42 2.10
N SER A 58 1.52 3.42 1.29
CA SER A 58 2.92 3.50 1.76
C SER A 58 3.76 4.47 0.92
N PRO A 59 4.25 5.58 1.52
CA PRO A 59 5.24 6.45 0.88
C PRO A 59 6.54 5.71 0.54
N TYR A 60 6.89 4.68 1.32
CA TYR A 60 8.04 3.82 1.04
C TYR A 60 7.88 3.08 -0.29
N PHE A 61 6.79 2.30 -0.46
CA PHE A 61 6.53 1.60 -1.72
C PHE A 61 6.38 2.57 -2.88
N ARG A 62 5.73 3.72 -2.67
CA ARG A 62 5.64 4.78 -3.68
C ARG A 62 7.01 5.24 -4.18
N ARG A 63 7.95 5.55 -3.28
CA ARG A 63 9.30 5.97 -3.65
C ARG A 63 10.04 4.83 -4.36
N LEU A 64 9.96 3.62 -3.83
CA LEU A 64 10.63 2.44 -4.38
C LEU A 64 10.17 2.12 -5.80
N LEU A 65 8.86 2.03 -6.02
CA LEU A 65 8.26 1.68 -7.33
C LEU A 65 8.43 2.79 -8.36
N LYS A 66 8.42 4.06 -7.93
CA LYS A 66 8.73 5.19 -8.83
C LYS A 66 10.20 5.23 -9.27
N ALA A 67 11.12 4.92 -8.35
CA ALA A 67 12.55 4.93 -8.65
C ALA A 67 12.96 3.76 -9.57
N ASN A 68 12.15 2.69 -9.61
CA ASN A 68 12.44 1.46 -10.34
C ASN A 68 11.26 1.10 -11.27
N PRO A 69 11.04 1.84 -12.36
CA PRO A 69 9.94 1.57 -13.28
C PRO A 69 10.13 0.22 -13.96
N CYS A 70 9.19 -0.69 -13.74
CA CYS A 70 9.17 -2.03 -14.32
C CYS A 70 7.71 -2.44 -14.56
N GLN A 71 7.47 -3.30 -15.56
CA GLN A 71 6.14 -3.86 -15.81
C GLN A 71 5.64 -4.66 -14.60
N HIS A 72 6.47 -5.55 -14.05
CA HIS A 72 6.12 -6.37 -12.89
C HIS A 72 7.30 -6.54 -11.91
N PRO A 73 7.61 -5.53 -11.09
CA PRO A 73 8.70 -5.62 -10.13
C PRO A 73 8.44 -6.70 -9.07
N ILE A 74 9.50 -7.44 -8.73
CA ILE A 74 9.54 -8.33 -7.58
C ILE A 74 10.31 -7.61 -6.46
N VAL A 75 9.63 -7.21 -5.39
CA VAL A 75 10.21 -6.52 -4.24
C VAL A 75 10.54 -7.54 -3.16
N ILE A 76 11.82 -7.73 -2.87
CA ILE A 76 12.27 -8.66 -1.83
C ILE A 76 12.36 -7.94 -0.49
N LEU A 77 11.48 -8.26 0.46
CA LEU A 77 11.46 -7.70 1.80
C LEU A 77 12.16 -8.66 2.76
N ARG A 78 13.37 -8.30 3.17
CA ARG A 78 14.12 -9.02 4.21
C ARG A 78 13.58 -8.66 5.58
N ASP A 79 13.66 -9.60 6.52
CA ASP A 79 13.25 -9.43 7.91
C ASP A 79 11.76 -9.10 8.09
N VAL A 80 10.92 -9.45 7.11
CA VAL A 80 9.46 -9.38 7.19
C VAL A 80 8.91 -10.80 7.24
N GLN A 81 8.19 -11.12 8.31
CA GLN A 81 7.50 -12.41 8.43
C GLN A 81 6.32 -12.48 7.46
N GLN A 82 6.04 -13.67 6.92
CA GLN A 82 4.90 -13.89 6.02
C GLN A 82 3.58 -13.34 6.60
N LYS A 83 3.30 -13.64 7.87
CA LYS A 83 2.07 -13.25 8.58
C LYS A 83 1.86 -11.73 8.63
N ASP A 84 2.95 -10.98 8.82
CA ASP A 84 2.88 -9.52 8.95
C ASP A 84 2.62 -8.89 7.59
N MET A 85 3.26 -9.41 6.53
CA MET A 85 3.00 -8.95 5.17
C MET A 85 1.56 -9.25 4.73
N GLU A 86 1.04 -10.44 5.04
CA GLU A 86 -0.35 -10.80 4.75
C GLU A 86 -1.34 -9.86 5.47
N ASN A 87 -1.12 -9.62 6.76
CA ASN A 87 -1.95 -8.72 7.56
C ASN A 87 -1.86 -7.26 7.07
N LEU A 88 -0.69 -6.82 6.61
CA LEU A 88 -0.53 -5.49 6.02
C LEU A 88 -1.29 -5.36 4.71
N LEU A 89 -1.26 -6.37 3.83
CA LEU A 89 -2.07 -6.36 2.61
C LEU A 89 -3.57 -6.39 2.93
N ARG A 90 -3.99 -7.14 3.94
CA ARG A 90 -5.38 -7.09 4.42
C ARG A 90 -5.76 -5.69 4.87
N PHE A 91 -4.93 -5.06 5.70
CA PHE A 91 -5.13 -3.68 6.16
C PHE A 91 -5.21 -2.68 4.99
N MET A 92 -4.30 -2.76 4.01
CA MET A 92 -4.25 -1.83 2.88
C MET A 92 -5.49 -1.87 1.98
N TYR A 93 -6.08 -3.05 1.80
CA TYR A 93 -7.24 -3.23 0.92
C TYR A 93 -8.58 -3.19 1.65
N ASN A 94 -8.61 -3.48 2.95
CA ASN A 94 -9.84 -3.49 3.74
C ASN A 94 -10.01 -2.22 4.59
N GLY A 95 -8.91 -1.49 4.86
CA GLY A 95 -8.87 -0.38 5.80
C GLY A 95 -8.74 -0.80 7.27
N GLU A 96 -8.77 -2.11 7.55
CA GLU A 96 -8.70 -2.69 8.89
C GLU A 96 -8.08 -4.09 8.87
N VAL A 97 -7.57 -4.53 10.02
CA VAL A 97 -7.08 -5.88 10.24
C VAL A 97 -7.29 -6.30 11.68
N HIS A 98 -7.54 -7.59 11.91
CA HIS A 98 -7.69 -8.18 13.23
C HIS A 98 -6.49 -9.09 13.49
N ILE A 99 -5.71 -8.80 14.53
CA ILE A 99 -4.51 -9.57 14.89
C ILE A 99 -4.46 -9.82 16.40
N GLY A 100 -3.77 -10.89 16.81
CA GLY A 100 -3.56 -11.22 18.23
C GLY A 100 -2.65 -10.21 18.94
N GLN A 101 -2.79 -10.09 20.25
CA GLN A 101 -2.00 -9.18 21.08
C GLN A 101 -0.49 -9.48 20.98
N GLU A 102 -0.14 -10.76 20.89
CA GLU A 102 1.22 -11.26 20.76
C GLU A 102 1.87 -10.91 19.41
N GLN A 103 1.06 -10.61 18.38
CA GLN A 103 1.53 -10.26 17.03
C GLN A 103 1.61 -8.74 16.83
N LEU A 104 0.90 -7.97 17.66
CA LEU A 104 0.72 -6.52 17.47
C LEU A 104 2.05 -5.75 17.38
N ALA A 105 3.01 -6.08 18.25
CA ALA A 105 4.29 -5.37 18.28
C ALA A 105 5.10 -5.56 16.98
N ASP A 106 5.22 -6.81 16.50
CA ASP A 106 5.94 -7.14 15.27
C ASP A 106 5.24 -6.57 14.03
N PHE A 107 3.91 -6.65 14.01
CA PHE A 107 3.08 -6.06 12.95
C PHE A 107 3.29 -4.55 12.84
N LEU A 108 3.20 -3.81 13.95
CA LEU A 108 3.39 -2.36 13.96
C LEU A 108 4.83 -1.97 13.58
N LYS A 109 5.83 -2.72 14.05
CA LYS A 109 7.23 -2.50 13.66
C LYS A 109 7.41 -2.65 12.14
N THR A 110 6.81 -3.68 11.55
CA THR A 110 6.82 -3.89 10.10
C THR A 110 6.08 -2.77 9.37
N ALA A 111 4.93 -2.33 9.88
CA ALA A 111 4.15 -1.22 9.34
C ALA A 111 4.93 0.09 9.34
N GLN A 112 5.66 0.39 10.43
CA GLN A 112 6.53 1.55 10.55
C GLN A 112 7.70 1.49 9.55
N MET A 113 8.37 0.35 9.45
CA MET A 113 9.48 0.13 8.51
C MET A 113 9.02 0.38 7.06
N LEU A 114 7.86 -0.15 6.69
CA LEU A 114 7.26 0.03 5.37
C LEU A 114 6.45 1.33 5.25
N GLN A 115 6.48 2.21 6.26
CA GLN A 115 5.79 3.50 6.29
C GLN A 115 4.31 3.42 5.92
N VAL A 116 3.59 2.41 6.41
CA VAL A 116 2.16 2.21 6.10
C VAL A 116 1.33 3.26 6.83
N ARG A 117 0.61 4.08 6.06
CA ARG A 117 -0.26 5.15 6.57
C ARG A 117 -1.32 4.59 7.53
N GLY A 118 -1.62 5.34 8.58
CA GLY A 118 -2.55 4.92 9.63
C GLY A 118 -1.99 3.94 10.65
N LEU A 119 -0.79 3.38 10.41
CA LEU A 119 -0.10 2.46 11.34
C LEU A 119 1.31 2.95 11.71
N ALA A 120 2.00 3.65 10.81
CA ALA A 120 3.37 4.10 11.01
C ALA A 120 3.52 5.22 12.06
N ASP A 121 2.45 5.98 12.31
CA ASP A 121 2.44 7.08 13.30
C ASP A 121 1.97 6.62 14.69
N VAL A 122 1.66 5.33 14.86
CA VAL A 122 1.33 4.78 16.17
C VAL A 122 2.64 4.75 16.97
N GLU A 123 2.84 5.76 17.83
CA GLU A 123 3.90 5.78 18.82
C GLU A 123 3.75 4.56 19.73
N THR A 124 4.40 3.46 19.35
CA THR A 124 4.69 2.39 20.29
C THR A 124 5.52 3.03 21.40
N ASN A 125 5.04 3.00 22.64
CA ASN A 125 5.69 3.56 23.84
C ASN A 125 7.05 2.88 24.19
N GLN A 126 7.67 2.24 23.20
CA GLN A 126 9.02 1.70 23.19
C GLN A 126 9.78 2.49 22.13
N LYS A 127 10.61 3.45 22.56
CA LYS A 127 11.58 4.13 21.69
C LYS A 127 12.55 3.09 21.13
N LEU A 128 12.24 2.54 19.97
CA LEU A 128 13.24 1.85 19.16
C LEU A 128 14.09 2.93 18.47
N PRO A 129 15.43 2.77 18.42
CA PRO A 129 16.28 3.70 17.70
C PRO A 129 15.80 3.74 16.26
N VAL A 130 15.37 4.91 15.78
CA VAL A 130 15.11 5.13 14.35
C VAL A 130 16.45 4.90 13.66
N PRO A 131 16.64 3.83 12.87
CA PRO A 131 17.83 3.74 12.06
C PRO A 131 17.68 4.84 11.03
N GLU A 132 18.66 5.76 10.94
CA GLU A 132 18.85 6.59 9.75
C GLU A 132 19.05 5.63 8.57
N GLN A 133 17.95 5.26 7.92
CA GLN A 133 18.00 4.40 6.75
C GLN A 133 18.46 5.27 5.59
N LYS A 134 19.78 5.29 5.41
CA LYS A 134 20.35 5.38 4.06
C LYS A 134 19.64 4.31 3.25
N VAL A 135 18.83 4.72 2.28
CA VAL A 135 18.26 3.82 1.28
C VAL A 135 19.46 3.24 0.54
N SER A 136 19.97 2.12 1.02
CA SER A 136 21.04 1.40 0.34
C SER A 136 20.43 0.86 -0.94
N PRO A 137 20.96 1.22 -2.12
CA PRO A 137 20.44 0.74 -3.39
C PRO A 137 20.59 -0.78 -3.57
N TYR A 138 21.22 -1.49 -2.62
CA TYR A 138 21.55 -2.91 -2.70
C TYR A 138 20.68 -3.84 -1.82
N ASN A 139 19.66 -3.33 -1.12
CA ASN A 139 18.79 -4.19 -0.29
C ASN A 139 17.57 -4.76 -1.02
N PHE A 140 17.29 -4.33 -2.24
CA PHE A 140 16.08 -4.73 -2.98
C PHE A 140 16.47 -5.10 -4.41
N ILE A 141 16.66 -6.39 -4.66
CA ILE A 141 16.82 -6.91 -6.02
C ILE A 141 15.43 -6.86 -6.65
N MET A 142 15.20 -5.85 -7.49
CA MET A 142 14.13 -5.91 -8.48
C MET A 142 14.61 -6.88 -9.57
N CYS A 143 14.25 -8.16 -9.46
CA CYS A 143 14.54 -9.10 -10.52
C CYS A 143 13.58 -8.80 -11.69
N SER A 144 14.09 -8.14 -12.72
CA SER A 144 13.44 -8.12 -14.03
C SER A 144 13.55 -9.52 -14.63
N ARG A 145 12.42 -10.15 -14.95
CA ARG A 145 12.43 -11.07 -16.08
C ARG A 145 12.49 -10.26 -17.36
#